data_AF-A0A0C2C3H3-F1
#
_entry.id   AF-A0A0C2C3H3-F1
#
_cell.length_a   1.000
_cell.length_b   1.000
_cell.length_c   1.000
_cell.angle_alpha   90.00
_cell.angle_beta   90.00
_cell.angle_gamma   90.00
#
_symmetry.space_group_name_H-M   'P 1'
#
loop_
_entity.id
_entity.type
_entity.pdbx_description
1 polymer ?
#
loop_
_entity_poly.entity_id
_entity_poly.type
_entity_poly.pdbx_seq_one_letter_code
_entity_poly.pdbx_strand_id
1 'polypeptide(L)'
;MRQHGAMLICHYNKYEGKWTLSDICFKPPGPNFNIGPLAKLMNSLLDKIIPCIWITPIDCYWEGSKPLGPDPPINLGDEVNAFVTSLPKGNVTWKNLNPSAVMNEVGALFDLGPIGNFFERAGIGAAYLDRPCIDPLDFECPKTAPNYFNRCAALEKFNEWNMAKSDAEK
;
A
#
# COMPACT_ATOMS: atom_id res chain seq x y z
N MET A 1 -13.77 3.55 31.72
CA MET A 1 -14.71 4.47 31.03
C MET A 1 -13.97 5.12 29.87
N ARG A 2 -14.50 4.97 28.65
CA ARG A 2 -14.42 5.86 27.46
C ARG A 2 -13.02 6.38 27.04
N GLN A 3 -12.61 6.30 25.78
CA GLN A 3 -13.31 6.93 24.66
C GLN A 3 -13.24 6.08 23.38
N HIS A 4 -14.41 5.83 22.81
CA HIS A 4 -14.55 5.55 21.38
C HIS A 4 -14.27 6.85 20.63
N GLY A 5 -13.06 6.98 20.08
CA GLY A 5 -12.73 8.03 19.13
C GLY A 5 -12.99 7.53 17.72
N ALA A 6 -14.19 7.75 17.20
CA ALA A 6 -14.39 7.71 15.75
C ALA A 6 -13.66 8.92 15.17
N MET A 7 -12.51 8.70 14.54
CA MET A 7 -11.81 9.74 13.79
C MET A 7 -12.60 10.01 12.52
N LEU A 8 -13.35 11.12 12.52
CA LEU A 8 -13.93 11.67 11.29
C LEU A 8 -12.79 12.11 10.36
N ILE A 9 -12.75 11.55 9.16
CA ILE A 9 -11.93 12.07 8.06
C ILE A 9 -12.60 13.36 7.58
N CYS A 10 -12.16 14.51 8.09
CA CYS A 10 -12.59 15.81 7.58
C CYS A 10 -11.38 16.51 6.94
N HIS A 11 -11.43 16.71 5.62
CA HIS A 11 -10.62 17.75 4.99
C HIS A 11 -11.08 19.09 5.57
N TYR A 12 -10.23 19.72 6.38
CA TYR A 12 -10.49 21.03 6.97
C TYR A 12 -9.60 22.05 6.28
N ASN A 13 -10.20 22.94 5.50
CA ASN A 13 -9.48 24.01 4.81
C ASN A 13 -9.50 25.27 5.69
N LYS A 14 -8.46 25.45 6.51
CA LYS A 14 -8.26 26.69 7.28
C LYS A 14 -6.82 27.16 7.13
N TYR A 15 -6.70 28.45 6.78
CA TYR A 15 -5.46 29.19 6.53
C TYR A 15 -4.62 28.61 5.37
N GLU A 16 -4.90 29.04 4.14
CA GLU A 16 -4.06 28.91 2.91
C GLU A 16 -3.25 27.60 2.73
N GLY A 17 -3.77 26.44 3.15
CA GLY A 17 -3.08 25.15 3.03
C GLY A 17 -4.06 23.98 2.95
N LYS A 18 -3.78 23.02 2.06
CA LYS A 18 -4.49 21.74 2.00
C LYS A 18 -3.94 20.83 3.10
N TRP A 19 -4.78 20.49 4.08
CA TRP A 19 -4.44 19.54 5.15
C TRP A 19 -4.90 18.12 4.76
N THR A 20 -4.01 17.16 4.96
CA THR A 20 -4.19 15.72 4.74
C THR A 20 -4.27 14.99 6.08
N LEU A 21 -4.65 13.71 6.06
CA LEU A 21 -4.63 12.88 7.27
C LEU A 21 -3.21 12.80 7.88
N SER A 22 -2.18 12.77 7.04
CA SER A 22 -0.77 12.75 7.43
C SER A 22 -0.34 13.97 8.24
N ASP A 23 -1.01 15.11 8.06
CA ASP A 23 -0.67 16.35 8.75
C ASP A 23 -1.25 16.44 10.17
N ILE A 24 -2.29 15.64 10.47
CA ILE A 24 -3.02 15.68 11.74
C ILE A 24 -2.86 14.42 12.59
N CYS A 25 -2.37 13.34 12.00
CA CYS A 25 -2.24 12.06 12.67
C CYS A 25 -0.99 11.99 13.54
N PHE A 26 -0.98 11.07 14.51
CA PHE A 26 0.24 10.72 15.22
C PHE A 26 1.09 9.78 14.34
N LYS A 27 2.30 10.22 14.00
CA LYS A 27 3.27 9.41 13.28
C LYS A 27 4.31 8.84 14.25
N PRO A 28 4.55 7.51 14.24
CA PRO A 28 5.60 6.94 15.09
C PRO A 28 6.98 7.41 14.61
N PRO A 29 7.95 7.56 15.54
CA PRO A 29 9.31 7.92 15.16
C PRO A 29 9.92 6.83 14.27
N GLY A 30 10.45 7.24 13.13
CA GLY A 30 11.19 6.35 12.24
C GLY A 30 12.60 6.03 12.76
N PRO A 31 13.19 4.90 12.33
CA PRO A 31 14.60 4.65 12.59
C PRO A 31 15.46 5.67 11.83
N ASN A 32 16.49 6.21 12.50
CA ASN A 32 17.45 7.13 11.89
C ASN A 32 18.72 6.39 11.50
N PHE A 33 19.03 6.36 10.21
CA PHE A 33 20.27 5.79 9.69
C PHE A 33 21.30 6.90 9.51
N ASN A 34 22.43 6.80 10.22
CA ASN A 34 23.50 7.82 10.19
C ASN A 34 24.75 7.36 9.41
N ILE A 35 24.73 6.14 8.85
CA ILE A 35 25.90 5.47 8.28
C ILE A 35 25.54 4.91 6.91
N GLY A 36 26.39 5.18 5.90
CA GLY A 36 26.28 4.64 4.55
C GLY A 36 25.86 5.66 3.48
N PRO A 37 26.19 5.41 2.19
CA PRO A 37 25.93 6.35 1.09
C PRO A 37 24.44 6.57 0.81
N LEU A 38 23.58 5.62 1.21
CA LEU A 38 22.13 5.66 0.98
C LEU A 38 21.33 6.14 2.21
N ALA A 39 21.99 6.43 3.33
CA ALA A 39 21.33 6.75 4.59
C ALA A 39 20.36 7.94 4.49
N LYS A 40 20.78 9.02 3.81
CA LYS A 40 19.95 10.22 3.61
C LYS A 40 18.72 9.94 2.73
N LEU A 41 18.89 9.14 1.69
CA LEU A 41 17.79 8.72 0.81
C LEU A 41 16.78 7.87 1.58
N MET A 42 17.27 6.90 2.36
CA MET A 42 16.44 6.03 3.18
C MET A 42 15.69 6.78 4.27
N ASN A 43 16.34 7.69 5.01
CA ASN A 43 15.65 8.50 6.03
C ASN A 43 14.53 9.33 5.38
N SER A 44 14.81 9.98 4.24
CA SER A 44 13.78 10.76 3.52
C SER A 44 12.63 9.89 3.00
N LEU A 45 12.93 8.66 2.58
CA LEU A 45 11.93 7.71 2.11
C LEU A 45 11.05 7.22 3.27
N LEU A 46 11.68 6.82 4.36
CA LEU A 46 11.00 6.36 5.56
C LEU A 46 10.14 7.46 6.18
N ASP A 47 10.59 8.71 6.12
CA ASP A 47 9.79 9.84 6.57
C ASP A 47 8.51 10.06 5.75
N LYS A 48 8.47 9.61 4.50
CA LYS A 48 7.25 9.69 3.69
C LYS A 48 6.39 8.44 3.80
N ILE A 49 7.00 7.28 3.98
CA ILE A 49 6.29 6.00 3.91
C ILE A 49 5.74 5.56 5.24
N ILE A 50 6.39 5.87 6.37
CA ILE A 50 5.93 5.47 7.70
C ILE A 50 4.53 6.06 7.91
N PRO A 51 3.49 5.20 8.02
CA PRO A 51 2.12 5.66 8.05
C PRO A 51 1.79 6.28 9.41
N CYS A 52 0.74 7.08 9.41
CA CYS A 52 -0.01 7.42 10.60
C CYS A 52 -0.40 6.19 11.41
N ILE A 53 -0.44 6.30 12.74
CA ILE A 53 -1.16 5.31 13.55
C ILE A 53 -2.64 5.39 13.19
N TRP A 54 -3.14 4.31 12.61
CA TRP A 54 -4.51 4.19 12.13
C TRP A 54 -5.15 2.91 12.67
N ILE A 55 -5.82 3.04 13.82
CA ILE A 55 -6.47 1.91 14.48
C ILE A 55 -7.94 1.89 14.06
N THR A 56 -8.26 1.14 13.01
CA THR A 56 -9.63 0.99 12.54
C THR A 56 -9.91 -0.44 12.09
N PRO A 57 -11.17 -0.91 12.12
CA PRO A 57 -11.52 -2.20 11.55
C PRO A 57 -11.24 -2.31 10.05
N ILE A 58 -11.20 -1.17 9.33
CA ILE A 58 -10.86 -1.11 7.90
C ILE A 58 -9.40 -1.53 7.68
N ASP A 59 -8.54 -1.38 8.68
CA ASP A 59 -7.15 -1.83 8.58
C ASP A 59 -7.07 -3.35 8.30
N CYS A 60 -8.05 -4.17 8.71
CA CYS A 60 -8.06 -5.59 8.36
C CYS A 60 -8.22 -5.88 6.85
N TYR A 61 -8.52 -4.88 6.03
CA TYR A 61 -8.79 -5.00 4.60
C TYR A 61 -7.82 -4.18 3.77
N TRP A 62 -7.73 -4.50 2.48
CA TRP A 62 -6.88 -3.78 1.53
C TRP A 62 -7.23 -2.29 1.45
N GLU A 63 -8.50 -1.90 1.61
CA GLU A 63 -8.98 -0.52 1.58
C GLU A 63 -8.36 0.35 2.68
N GLY A 64 -7.84 -0.25 3.76
CA GLY A 64 -7.06 0.45 4.78
C GLY A 64 -5.80 1.12 4.24
N SER A 65 -5.28 0.67 3.08
CA SER A 65 -4.14 1.28 2.41
C SER A 65 -4.43 2.64 1.76
N LYS A 66 -5.69 2.91 1.39
CA LYS A 66 -6.09 4.11 0.65
C LYS A 66 -5.90 5.41 1.47
N PRO A 67 -6.32 5.50 2.75
CA PRO A 67 -6.17 6.73 3.53
C PRO A 67 -4.75 6.98 4.04
N LEU A 68 -3.88 5.97 4.06
CA LEU A 68 -2.56 6.07 4.72
C LEU A 68 -1.51 6.88 3.97
N GLY A 69 -1.88 7.49 2.83
CA GLY A 69 -0.91 8.17 1.97
C GLY A 69 0.17 7.19 1.48
N PRO A 70 1.32 7.63 0.99
CA PRO A 70 1.90 8.97 1.05
C PRO A 70 1.16 9.99 0.16
N ASP A 71 0.96 11.21 0.68
CA ASP A 71 0.47 12.36 -0.07
C ASP A 71 1.52 13.49 -0.01
N PRO A 72 2.17 13.86 -1.14
CA PRO A 72 2.02 13.28 -2.47
C PRO A 72 2.65 11.88 -2.60
N PRO A 73 2.23 11.07 -3.59
CA PRO A 73 2.82 9.76 -3.85
C PRO A 73 4.33 9.83 -4.07
N ILE A 74 5.03 8.79 -3.62
CA ILE A 74 6.49 8.74 -3.75
C ILE A 74 6.82 8.32 -5.19
N ASN A 75 7.55 9.17 -5.89
CA ASN A 75 8.18 8.84 -7.17
C ASN A 75 9.70 8.72 -6.93
N LEU A 76 10.22 7.51 -7.12
CA LEU A 76 11.64 7.19 -6.90
C LEU A 76 12.50 7.41 -8.14
N GLY A 77 11.92 7.85 -9.26
CA GLY A 77 12.59 8.00 -10.54
C GLY A 77 12.79 6.68 -11.29
N ASP A 78 12.90 6.76 -12.60
CA ASP A 78 13.03 5.58 -13.47
C ASP A 78 14.35 4.82 -13.24
N GLU A 79 15.41 5.51 -12.80
CA GLU A 79 16.71 4.91 -12.48
C GLU A 79 16.63 3.92 -11.30
N VAL A 80 15.86 4.26 -10.25
CA VAL A 80 15.67 3.39 -9.09
C VAL A 80 14.75 2.21 -9.42
N ASN A 81 13.70 2.45 -10.20
CA ASN A 81 12.80 1.38 -10.68
C ASN A 81 13.51 0.40 -11.62
N ALA A 82 14.56 0.83 -12.33
CA ALA A 82 15.40 -0.05 -13.14
C ALA A 82 16.31 -0.94 -12.30
N PHE A 83 16.73 -0.47 -11.12
CA PHE A 83 17.60 -1.23 -10.21
C PHE A 83 16.81 -2.14 -9.26
N VAL A 84 15.60 -1.74 -8.86
CA VAL A 84 14.72 -2.49 -7.95
C VAL A 84 13.39 -2.78 -8.65
N THR A 85 13.29 -3.97 -9.24
CA THR A 85 12.15 -4.40 -10.06
C THR A 85 10.89 -4.73 -9.26
N SER A 86 11.04 -5.00 -7.96
CA SER A 86 9.95 -5.24 -7.02
C SER A 86 9.18 -3.97 -6.64
N LEU A 87 9.71 -2.78 -6.97
CA LEU A 87 8.97 -1.55 -6.78
C LEU A 87 7.86 -1.42 -7.83
N PRO A 88 6.67 -0.90 -7.45
CA PRO A 88 5.61 -0.61 -8.39
C PRO A 88 6.08 0.43 -9.42
N LYS A 89 5.78 0.19 -10.70
CA LYS A 89 6.05 1.17 -11.76
C LYS A 89 5.18 2.42 -11.54
N GLY A 90 5.82 3.58 -11.39
CA GLY A 90 5.15 4.87 -11.20
C GLY A 90 5.04 5.28 -9.73
N ASN A 91 3.82 5.65 -9.31
CA ASN A 91 3.57 6.19 -7.98
C ASN A 91 3.52 5.07 -6.93
N VAL A 92 4.45 5.10 -5.99
CA VAL A 92 4.51 4.14 -4.88
C VAL A 92 3.56 4.57 -3.77
N THR A 93 2.65 3.68 -3.39
CA THR A 93 1.66 3.87 -2.33
C THR A 93 1.47 2.60 -1.52
N TRP A 94 0.87 2.68 -0.34
CA TRP A 94 0.50 1.49 0.44
C TRP A 94 -0.46 0.55 -0.30
N LYS A 95 -1.15 1.04 -1.35
CA LYS A 95 -2.08 0.25 -2.17
C LYS A 95 -1.39 -0.77 -3.06
N ASN A 96 -0.15 -0.49 -3.49
CA ASN A 96 0.58 -1.26 -4.50
C ASN A 96 1.95 -1.77 -4.05
N LEU A 97 2.44 -1.35 -2.88
CA LEU A 97 3.76 -1.72 -2.39
C LEU A 97 3.76 -3.07 -1.68
N ASN A 98 4.73 -3.93 -2.04
CA ASN A 98 5.09 -5.13 -1.29
C ASN A 98 6.44 -4.93 -0.58
N PRO A 99 6.47 -4.52 0.70
CA PRO A 99 7.73 -4.24 1.39
C PRO A 99 8.64 -5.46 1.49
N SER A 100 8.09 -6.65 1.69
CA SER A 100 8.90 -7.87 1.78
C SER A 100 9.60 -8.20 0.45
N ALA A 101 8.92 -8.01 -0.69
CA ALA A 101 9.54 -8.21 -2.00
C ALA A 101 10.71 -7.22 -2.22
N VAL A 102 10.52 -5.96 -1.84
CA VAL A 102 11.56 -4.92 -1.93
C VAL A 102 12.74 -5.25 -1.03
N MET A 103 12.50 -5.61 0.22
CA MET A 103 13.58 -5.95 1.15
C MET A 103 14.35 -7.19 0.70
N ASN A 104 13.70 -8.20 0.12
CA ASN A 104 14.37 -9.38 -0.41
C ASN A 104 15.26 -9.05 -1.63
N GLU A 105 14.79 -8.21 -2.55
CA GLU A 105 15.58 -7.82 -3.72
C GLU A 105 16.78 -6.95 -3.34
N VAL A 106 16.56 -5.92 -2.52
CA VAL A 106 17.63 -5.03 -2.06
C VAL A 106 18.62 -5.81 -1.18
N GLY A 107 18.13 -6.73 -0.34
CA GLY A 107 18.97 -7.58 0.51
C GLY A 107 19.83 -8.61 -0.24
N ALA A 108 19.44 -8.97 -1.47
CA ALA A 108 20.28 -9.80 -2.33
C ALA A 108 21.47 -9.01 -2.92
N LEU A 109 21.34 -7.68 -3.02
CA LEU A 109 22.32 -6.79 -3.66
C LEU A 109 23.18 -6.05 -2.63
N PHE A 110 22.64 -5.77 -1.44
CA PHE A 110 23.28 -4.99 -0.40
C PHE A 110 23.00 -5.59 0.99
N ASP A 111 23.97 -5.47 1.90
CA ASP A 111 23.73 -5.78 3.31
C ASP A 111 22.81 -4.72 3.94
N LEU A 112 21.62 -5.16 4.35
CA LEU A 112 20.60 -4.30 4.96
C LEU A 112 20.87 -4.05 6.45
N GLY A 113 21.77 -4.81 7.08
CA GLY A 113 22.16 -4.66 8.48
C GLY A 113 20.95 -4.45 9.42
N PRO A 114 20.96 -3.39 10.27
CA PRO A 114 19.87 -3.11 11.20
C PRO A 114 18.51 -2.82 10.55
N ILE A 115 18.49 -2.38 9.28
CA ILE A 115 17.25 -2.04 8.56
C ILE A 115 16.46 -3.31 8.27
N GLY A 116 17.12 -4.33 7.73
CA GLY A 116 16.49 -5.62 7.43
C GLY A 116 15.85 -6.22 8.69
N ASN A 117 16.59 -6.20 9.79
CA ASN A 117 16.11 -6.70 11.08
C ASN A 117 14.89 -5.93 11.61
N PHE A 118 14.87 -4.60 11.44
CA PHE A 118 13.72 -3.80 11.82
C PHE A 118 12.45 -4.18 11.04
N PHE A 119 12.55 -4.34 9.73
CA PHE A 119 11.42 -4.74 8.88
C PHE A 119 10.92 -6.15 9.20
N GLU A 120 11.83 -7.09 9.44
CA GLU A 120 11.50 -8.47 9.83
C GLU A 120 10.76 -8.50 11.17
N ARG A 121 11.27 -7.80 12.20
CA ARG A 121 10.64 -7.74 13.53
C ARG A 121 9.31 -6.99 13.53
N ALA A 122 9.17 -5.99 12.67
CA ALA A 122 7.91 -5.25 12.52
C ALA A 122 6.79 -6.12 11.94
N GLY A 123 7.12 -7.27 11.31
CA GLY A 123 6.13 -8.20 10.79
C GLY A 123 5.26 -7.60 9.67
N ILE A 124 5.81 -6.67 8.88
CA ILE A 124 5.05 -5.91 7.88
C ILE A 124 4.56 -6.82 6.73
N GLY A 125 5.33 -7.86 6.36
CA GLY A 125 4.94 -8.81 5.33
C GLY A 125 4.69 -8.14 3.96
N ALA A 126 3.63 -8.56 3.28
CA ALA A 126 3.16 -7.95 2.02
C ALA A 126 2.29 -6.69 2.24
N ALA A 127 2.27 -6.16 3.47
CA ALA A 127 1.47 -5.02 3.91
C ALA A 127 -0.05 -5.21 3.70
N TYR A 128 -0.62 -4.59 2.66
CA TYR A 128 -2.05 -4.66 2.34
C TYR A 128 -2.37 -5.58 1.17
N LEU A 129 -1.37 -6.09 0.45
CA LEU A 129 -1.58 -6.80 -0.81
C LEU A 129 -2.11 -8.23 -0.63
N ASP A 130 -1.94 -8.81 0.54
CA ASP A 130 -2.44 -10.14 0.94
C ASP A 130 -3.72 -10.07 1.80
N ARG A 131 -4.21 -8.86 2.09
CA ARG A 131 -5.47 -8.65 2.82
C ARG A 131 -6.67 -8.78 1.88
N PRO A 132 -7.84 -9.23 2.37
CA PRO A 132 -9.06 -9.25 1.58
C PRO A 132 -9.50 -7.82 1.22
N CYS A 133 -10.12 -7.66 0.05
CA CYS A 133 -10.79 -6.42 -0.34
C CYS A 133 -12.21 -6.39 0.26
N ILE A 134 -12.64 -5.26 0.82
CA ILE A 134 -14.04 -5.01 1.19
C ILE A 134 -14.91 -5.05 -0.06
N ASP A 135 -14.44 -4.45 -1.14
CA ASP A 135 -15.06 -4.54 -2.47
C ASP A 135 -14.17 -5.34 -3.43
N PRO A 136 -14.44 -6.65 -3.63
CA PRO A 136 -13.75 -7.47 -4.63
C PRO A 136 -13.84 -6.96 -6.06
N LEU A 137 -14.86 -6.15 -6.38
CA LEU A 137 -15.10 -5.62 -7.71
C LEU A 137 -14.34 -4.32 -7.98
N ASP A 138 -13.69 -3.75 -6.96
CA ASP A 138 -12.83 -2.58 -7.11
C ASP A 138 -11.77 -2.85 -8.20
N PHE A 139 -11.54 -1.86 -9.07
CA PHE A 139 -10.57 -1.97 -10.13
C PHE A 139 -9.12 -1.97 -9.63
N GLU A 140 -8.88 -1.35 -8.47
CA GLU A 140 -7.58 -1.26 -7.82
C GLU A 140 -7.30 -2.43 -6.85
N CYS A 141 -8.30 -3.26 -6.53
CA CYS A 141 -8.12 -4.44 -5.67
C CYS A 141 -7.04 -5.36 -6.27
N PRO A 142 -5.98 -5.71 -5.53
CA PRO A 142 -4.84 -6.43 -6.07
C PRO A 142 -5.20 -7.89 -6.34
N LYS A 143 -4.60 -8.46 -7.39
CA LYS A 143 -4.79 -9.88 -7.76
C LYS A 143 -4.35 -10.88 -6.70
N THR A 144 -3.47 -10.43 -5.79
CA THR A 144 -2.95 -11.21 -4.67
C THR A 144 -3.91 -11.28 -3.48
N ALA A 145 -4.96 -10.45 -3.46
CA ALA A 145 -5.97 -10.51 -2.41
C ALA A 145 -6.73 -11.86 -2.47
N PRO A 146 -7.02 -12.48 -1.31
CA PRO A 146 -7.63 -13.82 -1.23
C PRO A 146 -9.02 -13.89 -1.86
N ASN A 147 -9.74 -12.78 -1.94
CA ASN A 147 -11.07 -12.68 -2.52
C ASN A 147 -11.11 -11.87 -3.83
N TYR A 148 -9.97 -11.70 -4.51
CA TYR A 148 -9.90 -10.97 -5.77
C TYR A 148 -10.88 -11.52 -6.82
N PHE A 149 -11.66 -10.63 -7.44
CA PHE A 149 -12.60 -11.00 -8.50
C PHE A 149 -12.01 -10.80 -9.90
N ASN A 150 -11.78 -11.91 -10.61
CA ASN A 150 -11.32 -11.87 -12.00
C ASN A 150 -12.48 -11.57 -12.97
N ARG A 151 -12.66 -10.28 -13.29
CA ARG A 151 -13.69 -9.79 -14.23
C ARG A 151 -13.59 -10.41 -15.62
N CYS A 152 -12.38 -10.63 -16.15
CA CYS A 152 -12.19 -11.21 -17.48
C CYS A 152 -12.64 -12.67 -17.52
N ALA A 153 -12.24 -13.47 -16.52
CA ALA A 153 -12.69 -14.85 -16.42
C ALA A 153 -14.21 -14.96 -16.18
N ALA A 154 -14.80 -14.02 -15.45
CA ALA A 154 -16.25 -13.95 -15.29
C ALA A 154 -16.97 -13.63 -16.61
N LEU A 155 -16.41 -12.71 -17.41
CA LEU A 155 -16.95 -12.37 -18.72
C LEU A 155 -16.86 -13.54 -19.71
N GLU A 156 -15.75 -14.27 -19.72
CA GLU A 156 -15.58 -15.48 -20.53
C GLU A 156 -16.68 -16.51 -20.21
N LYS A 157 -16.88 -16.82 -18.93
CA LYS A 157 -17.94 -17.73 -18.48
C LYS A 157 -19.34 -17.23 -18.84
N PHE A 158 -19.58 -15.93 -18.73
CA PHE A 158 -20.86 -15.32 -19.11
C PHE A 158 -21.13 -15.47 -20.61
N ASN A 159 -20.10 -15.24 -21.44
CA ASN A 159 -20.21 -15.39 -22.89
C ASN A 159 -20.45 -16.86 -23.29
N GLU A 160 -19.74 -17.81 -22.67
CA GLU A 160 -19.97 -19.25 -22.86
C GLU A 160 -21.41 -19.63 -22.53
N TRP A 161 -21.91 -19.16 -21.38
CA TRP A 161 -23.30 -19.39 -20.96
C TRP A 161 -24.32 -18.79 -21.95
N ASN A 162 -24.09 -17.57 -22.44
CA ASN A 162 -24.96 -16.92 -23.42
C ASN A 162 -24.98 -17.66 -24.77
N MET A 163 -23.82 -18.14 -25.23
CA MET A 163 -23.73 -18.88 -26.50
C MET A 163 -24.42 -20.25 -26.41
N ALA A 164 -24.45 -20.86 -25.23
CA ALA A 164 -25.10 -22.14 -24.98
C ALA A 164 -26.63 -22.08 -24.87
N LYS A 165 -27.21 -20.88 -24.73
CA LYS A 165 -28.68 -20.72 -24.68
C LYS A 165 -29.34 -21.05 -26.02
N SER A 166 -30.53 -21.62 -25.96
CA SER A 166 -31.35 -21.82 -27.16
C SER A 166 -31.83 -20.48 -27.72
N ASP A 167 -32.15 -20.43 -29.02
CA ASP A 167 -32.63 -19.19 -29.65
C ASP A 167 -34.00 -18.72 -29.12
N ALA A 168 -34.72 -19.58 -28.37
CA ALA A 168 -35.93 -19.21 -27.65
C ALA A 168 -35.66 -18.52 -26.30
N GLU A 169 -34.43 -18.62 -25.77
CA GLU A 169 -34.00 -18.13 -24.46
C GLU A 169 -32.94 -16.99 -24.53
N LYS A 170 -32.43 -16.72 -25.74
CA LYS A 170 -31.61 -15.55 -26.08
C LYS A 170 -32.48 -14.32 -26.23
#